data_AF-A0A1I8CWI1-F1
#
_entry.id   AF-A0A1I8CWI1-F1
#
_cell.length_a   1.000
_cell.length_b   1.000
_cell.length_c   1.000
_cell.angle_alpha   90.00
_cell.angle_beta   90.00
_cell.angle_gamma   90.00
#
_symmetry.space_group_name_H-M   'P 1'
#
loop_
_entity.id
_entity.type
_entity.pdbx_description
1 polymer ?
#
loop_
_entity_poly.entity_id
_entity_poly.type
_entity_poly.pdbx_seq_one_letter_code
_entity_poly.pdbx_strand_id
1 'polypeptide(L)'
;MARVGGSLGNDGFSVNNAFMTIVPETTQYLTGPINIVTFSINSKLEIYGIGLIPSLFFIDGQKVPDALITKATLTAIDTSYSSYIVTVIGTSFHTFNTIRPYIAYVVGRNSDDDNDISMYGYLAGCGKSQLKTTPTQGWRYVLRLPKATSSSVQLISIIPIDSTKPLNGQLVTYKNGVYRDTLDFIINPTIDNTQALFVGDDSDGELAFNIYGTTAFIVTAAVPCVDLNYESTRKPSVDMLTCDYVAFMPFPIYSYDCQSTLSGLGEIKLLGGQFTNVVYETAGVMLCGNDLLVDFYIKT
;
A
#
# COMPACT_ATOMS: atom_id res chain seq x y z
N MET A 1 -6.87 0.00 2.62
CA MET A 1 -6.72 -0.35 1.19
C MET A 1 -5.24 -0.55 0.89
N ALA A 2 -4.90 -1.60 0.16
CA ALA A 2 -3.55 -1.87 -0.35
C ALA A 2 -3.61 -2.03 -1.88
N ARG A 3 -2.55 -1.62 -2.59
CA ARG A 3 -2.38 -1.86 -4.02
C ARG A 3 -1.30 -2.91 -4.21
N VAL A 4 -1.55 -3.91 -5.06
CA VAL A 4 -0.50 -4.72 -5.68
C VAL A 4 -0.19 -4.08 -7.01
N GLY A 5 1.06 -3.73 -7.21
CA GLY A 5 1.55 -3.16 -8.45
C GLY A 5 2.62 -4.00 -9.10
N GLY A 6 3.01 -3.64 -10.32
CA GLY A 6 4.05 -4.34 -11.07
C GLY A 6 4.17 -3.79 -12.50
N SER A 7 5.18 -4.25 -13.25
CA SER A 7 5.26 -3.98 -14.69
C SER A 7 4.62 -5.08 -15.53
N LEU A 8 3.99 -4.65 -16.62
CA LEU A 8 3.50 -5.55 -17.64
C LEU A 8 4.66 -6.02 -18.52
N GLY A 9 4.62 -7.28 -18.96
CA GLY A 9 5.53 -7.79 -19.98
C GLY A 9 5.24 -7.18 -21.35
N ASN A 10 6.14 -7.44 -22.30
CA ASN A 10 6.11 -6.85 -23.65
C ASN A 10 4.84 -7.22 -24.44
N ASP A 11 4.16 -8.30 -24.06
CA ASP A 11 2.89 -8.71 -24.64
C ASP A 11 1.71 -7.84 -24.15
N GLY A 12 1.90 -6.99 -23.13
CA GLY A 12 0.84 -6.21 -22.49
C GLY A 12 -0.16 -7.06 -21.69
N PHE A 13 0.07 -8.38 -21.65
CA PHE A 13 -0.81 -9.39 -21.06
C PHE A 13 -0.14 -10.19 -19.96
N SER A 14 1.16 -10.06 -19.73
CA SER A 14 1.87 -10.72 -18.63
C SER A 14 2.25 -9.73 -17.55
N VAL A 15 2.45 -10.19 -16.32
CA VAL A 15 3.06 -9.39 -15.24
C VAL A 15 4.46 -9.91 -15.00
N ASN A 16 5.44 -9.03 -15.05
CA ASN A 16 6.86 -9.36 -14.86
C ASN A 16 7.22 -9.50 -13.39
N ASN A 17 6.51 -8.76 -12.52
CA ASN A 17 6.84 -8.64 -11.12
C ASN A 17 5.67 -8.09 -10.28
N ALA A 18 5.80 -8.15 -8.95
CA ALA A 18 4.86 -7.57 -8.01
C ALA A 18 5.52 -6.79 -6.87
N PHE A 19 4.88 -5.70 -6.46
CA PHE A 19 5.09 -5.03 -5.17
C PHE A 19 3.74 -4.79 -4.51
N MET A 20 3.68 -4.58 -3.19
CA MET A 20 2.47 -4.10 -2.52
C MET A 20 2.77 -2.88 -1.68
N THR A 21 1.85 -1.94 -1.68
CA THR A 21 1.93 -0.79 -0.79
C THR A 21 0.54 -0.31 -0.38
N ILE A 22 0.48 0.48 0.68
CA ILE A 22 -0.77 1.06 1.17
C ILE A 22 -1.27 2.11 0.19
N VAL A 23 -2.58 2.25 0.09
CA VAL A 23 -3.22 3.37 -0.61
C VAL A 23 -3.74 4.35 0.44
N PRO A 24 -3.05 5.47 0.69
CA PRO A 24 -3.51 6.47 1.64
C PRO A 24 -4.71 7.22 1.09
N GLU A 25 -5.45 7.80 1.99
CA GLU A 25 -6.59 8.66 1.70
C GLU A 25 -6.12 10.06 1.29
N THR A 26 -6.91 10.77 0.51
CA THR A 26 -6.61 12.17 0.12
C THR A 26 -6.56 13.14 1.31
N THR A 27 -7.08 12.75 2.47
CA THR A 27 -6.93 13.51 3.74
C THR A 27 -5.53 13.40 4.34
N GLN A 28 -4.70 12.50 3.83
CA GLN A 28 -3.33 12.23 4.25
C GLN A 28 -2.31 12.86 3.29
N TYR A 29 -2.65 13.96 2.64
CA TYR A 29 -1.67 14.67 1.82
C TYR A 29 -0.54 15.27 2.66
N LEU A 30 0.66 15.24 2.10
CA LEU A 30 1.83 15.92 2.60
C LEU A 30 2.00 17.29 1.95
N THR A 31 2.65 18.20 2.67
CA THR A 31 3.16 19.46 2.14
C THR A 31 4.63 19.58 2.53
N GLY A 32 5.49 20.01 1.60
CA GLY A 32 6.93 20.14 1.84
C GLY A 32 7.74 18.95 1.33
N PRO A 33 9.03 18.87 1.67
CA PRO A 33 9.95 17.88 1.11
C PRO A 33 9.76 16.48 1.70
N ILE A 34 10.02 15.46 0.89
CA ILE A 34 10.15 14.05 1.31
C ILE A 34 11.48 13.48 0.83
N ASN A 35 12.02 12.53 1.59
CA ASN A 35 13.18 11.74 1.18
C ASN A 35 12.71 10.46 0.49
N ILE A 36 13.31 10.15 -0.65
CA ILE A 36 13.06 8.94 -1.42
C ILE A 36 14.39 8.22 -1.70
N VAL A 37 14.31 6.92 -1.93
CA VAL A 37 15.45 6.06 -2.32
C VAL A 37 15.14 5.39 -3.65
N THR A 38 16.07 5.45 -4.59
CA THR A 38 15.99 4.75 -5.87
C THR A 38 17.09 3.68 -5.98
N PHE A 39 16.70 2.49 -6.45
CA PHE A 39 17.61 1.35 -6.62
C PHE A 39 18.04 1.11 -8.07
N SER A 40 17.34 1.74 -9.03
CA SER A 40 17.67 1.71 -10.45
C SER A 40 17.51 3.08 -11.11
N ILE A 41 18.24 3.30 -12.20
CA ILE A 41 18.07 4.46 -13.07
C ILE A 41 16.64 4.45 -13.64
N ASN A 42 16.13 5.66 -13.89
CA ASN A 42 14.79 5.85 -14.45
C ASN A 42 13.64 5.32 -13.58
N SER A 43 13.88 5.12 -12.28
CA SER A 43 12.83 4.90 -11.29
C SER A 43 11.75 6.00 -11.39
N LYS A 44 10.52 5.65 -11.05
CA LYS A 44 9.34 6.48 -11.23
C LYS A 44 8.83 6.96 -9.88
N LEU A 45 8.55 8.25 -9.81
CA LEU A 45 7.85 8.87 -8.70
C LEU A 45 6.43 9.22 -9.18
N GLU A 46 5.45 8.43 -8.76
CA GLU A 46 4.03 8.73 -8.99
C GLU A 46 3.56 9.73 -7.94
N ILE A 47 3.01 10.86 -8.37
CA ILE A 47 2.55 11.95 -7.52
C ILE A 47 1.07 12.18 -7.76
N TYR A 48 0.29 12.23 -6.69
CA TYR A 48 -1.15 12.48 -6.71
C TYR A 48 -1.47 13.65 -5.80
N GLY A 49 -2.27 14.61 -6.25
CA GLY A 49 -2.57 15.78 -5.44
C GLY A 49 -3.54 16.76 -6.08
N ILE A 50 -3.95 17.75 -5.29
CA ILE A 50 -4.89 18.79 -5.71
C ILE A 50 -4.10 20.00 -6.21
N GLY A 51 -4.40 20.41 -7.45
CA GLY A 51 -3.81 21.61 -8.04
C GLY A 51 -2.28 21.56 -8.17
N LEU A 52 -1.70 20.37 -8.42
CA LEU A 52 -0.26 20.20 -8.62
C LEU A 52 0.23 21.03 -9.80
N ILE A 53 1.45 21.58 -9.68
CA ILE A 53 2.06 22.45 -10.70
C ILE A 53 3.43 21.84 -11.08
N PRO A 54 3.54 21.13 -12.22
CA PRO A 54 4.77 20.44 -12.63
C PRO A 54 6.01 21.33 -12.70
N SER A 55 5.84 22.59 -13.08
CA SER A 55 6.94 23.56 -13.15
C SER A 55 7.54 23.91 -11.79
N LEU A 56 6.90 23.47 -10.68
CA LEU A 56 7.34 23.64 -9.30
C LEU A 56 7.70 22.31 -8.64
N PHE A 57 8.02 21.28 -9.43
CA PHE A 57 8.58 20.03 -8.93
C PHE A 57 10.09 20.14 -8.84
N PHE A 58 10.63 19.79 -7.68
CA PHE A 58 12.06 19.80 -7.41
C PHE A 58 12.52 18.42 -6.95
N ILE A 59 13.66 17.98 -7.46
CA ILE A 59 14.43 16.85 -6.94
C ILE A 59 15.83 17.37 -6.59
N ASP A 60 16.28 17.12 -5.37
CA ASP A 60 17.60 17.54 -4.85
C ASP A 60 17.83 19.05 -4.97
N GLY A 61 16.76 19.83 -4.76
CA GLY A 61 16.76 21.29 -4.88
C GLY A 61 16.80 21.81 -6.32
N GLN A 62 16.86 20.94 -7.33
CA GLN A 62 16.85 21.30 -8.74
C GLN A 62 15.46 21.10 -9.35
N LYS A 63 15.06 22.00 -10.25
CA LYS A 63 13.79 21.87 -10.97
C LYS A 63 13.83 20.61 -11.84
N VAL A 64 12.79 19.79 -11.76
CA VAL A 64 12.63 18.61 -12.62
C VAL A 64 12.42 19.08 -14.07
N PRO A 65 13.23 18.61 -15.04
CA PRO A 65 13.02 18.91 -16.46
C PRO A 65 11.66 18.41 -16.95
N ASP A 66 10.96 19.22 -17.76
CA ASP A 66 9.61 18.88 -18.26
C ASP A 66 9.60 17.54 -19.03
N ALA A 67 10.70 17.19 -19.71
CA ALA A 67 10.86 15.91 -20.41
C ALA A 67 10.84 14.67 -19.50
N LEU A 68 11.06 14.85 -18.19
CA LEU A 68 11.00 13.78 -17.20
C LEU A 68 9.64 13.71 -16.50
N ILE A 69 8.69 14.59 -16.85
CA ILE A 69 7.38 14.67 -16.22
C ILE A 69 6.30 14.26 -17.23
N THR A 70 5.59 13.19 -16.91
CA THR A 70 4.42 12.75 -17.68
C THR A 70 3.17 12.97 -16.85
N LYS A 71 2.16 13.65 -17.41
CA LYS A 71 0.85 13.72 -16.76
C LYS A 71 0.16 12.36 -16.88
N ALA A 72 -0.15 11.74 -15.75
CA ALA A 72 -0.98 10.56 -15.72
C ALA A 72 -2.45 10.96 -15.82
N THR A 73 -3.20 10.25 -16.65
CA THR A 73 -4.64 10.50 -16.77
C THR A 73 -5.35 9.91 -15.56
N LEU A 74 -6.00 10.76 -14.77
CA LEU A 74 -6.96 10.31 -13.76
C LEU A 74 -8.35 10.34 -14.37
N THR A 75 -9.06 9.22 -14.33
CA THR A 75 -10.52 9.17 -14.47
C THR A 75 -11.15 9.57 -13.12
N ALA A 76 -10.81 10.76 -12.60
CA ALA A 76 -11.33 11.24 -11.33
C ALA A 76 -12.68 11.94 -11.51
N ILE A 77 -13.57 11.78 -10.52
CA ILE A 77 -14.85 12.51 -10.41
C ILE A 77 -14.60 14.03 -10.34
N ASP A 78 -13.49 14.43 -9.71
CA ASP A 78 -13.12 15.82 -9.53
C ASP A 78 -11.83 16.15 -10.32
N THR A 79 -11.99 17.06 -11.27
CA THR A 79 -10.92 17.62 -12.10
C THR A 79 -9.87 18.42 -11.32
N SER A 80 -10.12 18.73 -10.05
CA SER A 80 -9.15 19.39 -9.15
C SER A 80 -7.95 18.48 -8.84
N TYR A 81 -8.15 17.16 -8.91
CA TYR A 81 -7.09 16.18 -8.73
C TYR A 81 -6.28 15.99 -10.01
N SER A 82 -4.98 15.85 -9.82
CA SER A 82 -4.03 15.62 -10.89
C SER A 82 -3.02 14.57 -10.48
N SER A 83 -2.55 13.81 -11.45
CA SER A 83 -1.49 12.83 -11.25
C SER A 83 -0.37 13.06 -12.26
N TYR A 84 0.85 12.89 -11.77
CA TYR A 84 2.07 13.02 -12.56
C TYR A 84 3.01 11.87 -12.24
N ILE A 85 3.77 11.45 -13.24
CA ILE A 85 4.84 10.48 -13.11
C ILE A 85 6.12 11.21 -13.44
N VAL A 86 7.01 11.30 -12.46
CA VAL A 86 8.33 11.89 -12.61
C VAL A 86 9.36 10.78 -12.75
N THR A 87 10.20 10.85 -13.77
CA THR A 87 11.35 9.96 -13.91
C THR A 87 12.50 10.51 -13.09
N VAL A 88 12.95 9.74 -12.09
CA VAL A 88 14.10 10.06 -11.23
C VAL A 88 15.37 9.50 -11.89
N ILE A 89 16.38 10.33 -12.04
CA ILE A 89 17.66 9.97 -12.67
C ILE A 89 18.67 9.62 -11.58
N GLY A 90 19.30 8.45 -11.74
CA GLY A 90 20.32 7.94 -10.81
C GLY A 90 19.77 7.04 -9.71
N THR A 91 20.69 6.41 -9.00
CA THR A 91 20.46 5.49 -7.89
C THR A 91 21.00 6.10 -6.60
N SER A 92 20.14 6.66 -5.76
CA SER A 92 20.56 7.26 -4.49
C SER A 92 19.39 7.62 -3.58
N PHE A 93 19.72 8.30 -2.48
CA PHE A 93 18.78 9.10 -1.73
C PHE A 93 18.53 10.41 -2.46
N HIS A 94 17.25 10.73 -2.68
CA HIS A 94 16.82 11.98 -3.29
C HIS A 94 15.83 12.70 -2.39
N THR A 95 15.73 14.02 -2.54
CA THR A 95 14.69 14.83 -1.87
C THR A 95 13.72 15.37 -2.92
N PHE A 96 12.47 14.89 -2.91
CA PHE A 96 11.41 15.47 -3.72
C PHE A 96 10.68 16.57 -2.96
N ASN A 97 10.32 17.66 -3.64
CA ASN A 97 9.54 18.75 -3.06
C ASN A 97 8.59 19.41 -4.06
N THR A 98 7.42 19.83 -3.58
CA THR A 98 6.52 20.75 -4.28
C THR A 98 5.72 21.58 -3.27
N ILE A 99 5.20 22.73 -3.71
CA ILE A 99 4.45 23.65 -2.84
C ILE A 99 3.00 23.21 -2.58
N ARG A 100 2.51 22.21 -3.32
CA ARG A 100 1.12 21.76 -3.27
C ARG A 100 0.98 20.48 -2.46
N PRO A 101 -0.19 20.22 -1.82
CA PRO A 101 -0.42 18.97 -1.13
C PRO A 101 -0.35 17.76 -2.06
N TYR A 102 0.33 16.68 -1.64
CA TYR A 102 0.52 15.49 -2.47
C TYR A 102 0.70 14.18 -1.67
N ILE A 103 0.43 13.07 -2.34
CA ILE A 103 0.84 11.69 -2.00
C ILE A 103 1.86 11.28 -3.06
N ALA A 104 2.91 10.58 -2.66
CA ALA A 104 3.93 10.10 -3.57
C ALA A 104 4.23 8.61 -3.38
N TYR A 105 4.40 7.90 -4.48
CA TYR A 105 4.90 6.54 -4.52
C TYR A 105 6.16 6.48 -5.35
N VAL A 106 7.14 5.70 -4.91
CA VAL A 106 8.32 5.40 -5.70
C VAL A 106 8.17 3.98 -6.22
N VAL A 107 8.41 3.79 -7.51
CA VAL A 107 8.33 2.52 -8.21
C VAL A 107 9.54 2.39 -9.13
N GLY A 108 10.25 1.26 -9.11
CA GLY A 108 11.42 1.06 -9.97
C GLY A 108 11.86 -0.39 -10.01
N ARG A 109 12.94 -0.68 -10.72
CA ARG A 109 13.60 -2.00 -10.71
C ARG A 109 14.56 -2.13 -9.54
N ASN A 110 14.73 -3.33 -9.00
CA ASN A 110 15.69 -3.55 -7.91
C ASN A 110 17.15 -3.41 -8.35
N SER A 111 17.43 -3.55 -9.65
CA SER A 111 18.74 -3.29 -10.23
C SER A 111 18.67 -2.72 -11.65
N ASP A 112 19.81 -2.24 -12.15
CA ASP A 112 19.99 -1.77 -13.52
C ASP A 112 20.33 -2.90 -14.51
N ASP A 113 20.38 -4.15 -14.05
CA ASP A 113 20.58 -5.30 -14.93
C ASP A 113 19.32 -5.52 -15.78
N ASP A 114 19.47 -5.54 -17.10
CA ASP A 114 18.36 -5.77 -18.03
C ASP A 114 17.74 -7.17 -17.88
N ASN A 115 18.45 -8.11 -17.25
CA ASN A 115 17.93 -9.43 -16.93
C ASN A 115 17.14 -9.46 -15.60
N ASP A 116 17.28 -8.43 -14.76
CA ASP A 116 16.52 -8.31 -13.52
C ASP A 116 15.20 -7.59 -13.79
N ILE A 117 14.14 -8.39 -13.83
CA ILE A 117 12.79 -7.89 -14.00
C ILE A 117 12.10 -7.59 -12.66
N SER A 118 12.77 -7.79 -11.51
CA SER A 118 12.16 -7.54 -10.21
C SER A 118 11.97 -6.04 -9.95
N MET A 119 10.89 -5.70 -9.25
CA MET A 119 10.54 -4.31 -8.97
C MET A 119 10.30 -4.07 -7.49
N TYR A 120 10.50 -2.82 -7.10
CA TYR A 120 10.07 -2.31 -5.81
C TYR A 120 9.00 -1.24 -6.02
N GLY A 121 8.14 -1.10 -5.02
CA GLY A 121 7.21 0.00 -4.95
C GLY A 121 6.84 0.30 -3.51
N TYR A 122 6.91 1.55 -3.09
CA TYR A 122 6.55 1.97 -1.74
C TYR A 122 5.92 3.37 -1.72
N LEU A 123 5.11 3.59 -0.69
CA LEU A 123 4.57 4.90 -0.36
C LEU A 123 5.71 5.75 0.22
N ALA A 124 6.14 6.76 -0.54
CA ALA A 124 7.23 7.64 -0.18
C ALA A 124 6.83 8.72 0.81
N GLY A 125 5.52 8.95 0.96
CA GLY A 125 5.03 9.79 2.04
C GLY A 125 3.51 9.93 2.05
N CYS A 126 2.97 9.97 3.27
CA CYS A 126 1.61 10.40 3.58
C CYS A 126 1.59 11.12 4.93
N GLY A 127 0.70 12.09 5.07
CA GLY A 127 0.45 12.82 6.31
C GLY A 127 -0.44 12.07 7.28
N LYS A 128 -0.63 12.67 8.46
CA LYS A 128 -1.67 12.24 9.39
C LYS A 128 -3.04 12.52 8.77
N SER A 129 -3.94 11.54 8.84
CA SER A 129 -5.33 11.74 8.38
C SER A 129 -5.97 12.92 9.12
N GLN A 130 -6.62 13.79 8.37
CA GLN A 130 -7.41 14.91 8.90
C GLN A 130 -8.82 14.48 9.34
N LEU A 131 -9.21 13.23 9.10
CA LEU A 131 -10.45 12.66 9.60
C LEU A 131 -10.43 12.65 11.14
N LYS A 132 -11.48 13.15 11.80
CA LYS A 132 -11.60 12.92 13.25
C LYS A 132 -12.17 11.53 13.44
N THR A 133 -11.39 10.70 14.11
CA THR A 133 -11.79 9.35 14.45
C THR A 133 -12.11 9.28 15.94
N THR A 134 -13.17 8.56 16.28
CA THR A 134 -13.34 8.11 17.66
C THR A 134 -12.61 6.77 17.73
N PRO A 135 -11.66 6.56 18.66
CA PRO A 135 -11.04 5.25 18.80
C PRO A 135 -12.14 4.21 18.97
N THR A 136 -12.15 3.21 18.08
CA THR A 136 -12.90 1.98 18.33
C THR A 136 -12.42 1.39 19.66
N GLN A 137 -13.27 0.62 20.34
CA GLN A 137 -12.85 -0.13 21.53
C GLN A 137 -11.72 -1.10 21.14
N GLY A 138 -10.46 -0.69 21.31
CA GLY A 138 -9.27 -1.44 20.92
C GLY A 138 -8.68 -1.09 19.55
N TRP A 139 -7.46 -1.56 19.30
CA TRP A 139 -6.75 -1.40 18.03
C TRP A 139 -7.09 -2.57 17.11
N ARG A 140 -7.47 -2.27 15.86
CA ARG A 140 -7.93 -3.28 14.90
C ARG A 140 -7.22 -3.11 13.56
N TYR A 141 -6.90 -4.21 12.90
CA TYR A 141 -6.46 -4.25 11.50
C TYR A 141 -7.32 -5.24 10.73
N VAL A 142 -7.61 -4.92 9.47
CA VAL A 142 -8.07 -5.89 8.47
C VAL A 142 -7.05 -5.84 7.36
N LEU A 143 -6.58 -6.99 6.91
CA LEU A 143 -5.67 -7.08 5.78
C LEU A 143 -5.93 -8.35 4.99
N ARG A 144 -5.74 -8.27 3.68
CA ARG A 144 -5.76 -9.41 2.76
C ARG A 144 -4.39 -9.47 2.12
N LEU A 145 -3.84 -10.67 2.05
CA LEU A 145 -2.52 -10.91 1.48
C LEU A 145 -2.64 -11.58 0.10
N PRO A 146 -1.74 -11.25 -0.84
CA PRO A 146 -1.70 -11.92 -2.14
C PRO A 146 -1.53 -13.41 -1.97
N LYS A 147 -2.08 -14.19 -2.88
CA LYS A 147 -1.89 -15.64 -2.85
C LYS A 147 -0.39 -15.96 -2.91
N ALA A 148 0.06 -16.84 -2.01
CA ALA A 148 1.42 -17.37 -2.04
C ALA A 148 1.52 -18.54 -3.03
N THR A 149 2.70 -18.77 -3.63
CA THR A 149 2.94 -19.99 -4.43
C THR A 149 2.89 -21.23 -3.56
N SER A 150 2.68 -22.40 -4.17
CA SER A 150 2.80 -23.68 -3.45
C SER A 150 4.20 -23.80 -2.85
N SER A 151 4.28 -24.13 -1.55
CA SER A 151 5.50 -24.13 -0.69
C SER A 151 5.97 -22.77 -0.14
N SER A 152 5.23 -21.68 -0.39
CA SER A 152 5.47 -20.42 0.30
C SER A 152 4.37 -20.12 1.32
N VAL A 153 4.68 -19.25 2.29
CA VAL A 153 3.78 -18.90 3.39
C VAL A 153 3.49 -17.41 3.36
N GLN A 154 2.41 -17.02 4.03
CA GLN A 154 2.17 -15.61 4.33
C GLN A 154 2.62 -15.32 5.75
N LEU A 155 3.20 -14.15 6.00
CA LEU A 155 3.79 -13.79 7.28
C LEU A 155 3.13 -12.52 7.82
N ILE A 156 2.79 -12.53 9.11
CA ILE A 156 2.30 -11.35 9.82
C ILE A 156 3.12 -11.18 11.09
N SER A 157 3.83 -10.06 11.20
CA SER A 157 4.54 -9.64 12.40
C SER A 157 3.73 -8.56 13.13
N ILE A 158 3.59 -8.72 14.45
CA ILE A 158 2.90 -7.77 15.32
C ILE A 158 3.89 -7.23 16.35
N ILE A 159 3.98 -5.90 16.43
CA ILE A 159 4.89 -5.21 17.35
C ILE A 159 4.08 -4.21 18.20
N PRO A 160 4.02 -4.36 19.53
CA PRO A 160 3.42 -3.35 20.41
C PRO A 160 4.19 -2.02 20.31
N ILE A 161 3.45 -0.90 20.25
CA ILE A 161 4.03 0.45 20.31
C ILE A 161 4.28 0.86 21.77
N ASP A 162 3.36 0.49 22.67
CA ASP A 162 3.49 0.74 24.10
C ASP A 162 4.43 -0.31 24.72
N SER A 163 5.61 0.13 25.16
CA SER A 163 6.61 -0.73 25.79
C SER A 163 6.33 -1.06 27.26
N THR A 164 5.25 -0.52 27.83
CA THR A 164 4.96 -0.63 29.27
C THR A 164 3.88 -1.65 29.61
N LYS A 165 3.10 -2.12 28.62
CA LYS A 165 1.96 -3.03 28.83
C LYS A 165 1.97 -4.18 27.84
N PRO A 166 1.66 -5.42 28.27
CA PRO A 166 1.43 -6.52 27.35
C PRO A 166 0.32 -6.18 26.34
N LEU A 167 0.55 -6.52 25.08
CA LEU A 167 -0.48 -6.53 24.05
C LEU A 167 -1.21 -7.86 24.12
N ASN A 168 -2.46 -7.85 24.59
CA ASN A 168 -3.36 -8.99 24.44
C ASN A 168 -4.17 -8.79 23.16
N GLY A 169 -4.32 -9.82 22.35
CA GLY A 169 -4.98 -9.69 21.07
C GLY A 169 -5.51 -11.00 20.53
N GLN A 170 -6.23 -10.89 19.42
CA GLN A 170 -6.80 -12.00 18.68
C GLN A 170 -6.54 -11.80 17.20
N LEU A 171 -6.15 -12.86 16.50
CA LEU A 171 -6.02 -12.91 15.05
C LEU A 171 -7.05 -13.89 14.50
N VAL A 172 -8.01 -13.38 13.74
CA VAL A 172 -9.06 -14.16 13.10
C VAL A 172 -8.73 -14.31 11.63
N THR A 173 -8.62 -15.55 11.17
CA THR A 173 -8.27 -15.89 9.78
C THR A 173 -9.53 -16.26 9.01
N TYR A 174 -9.62 -15.76 7.79
CA TYR A 174 -10.64 -16.11 6.80
C TYR A 174 -9.96 -16.63 5.55
N LYS A 175 -10.54 -17.65 4.93
CA LYS A 175 -10.09 -18.20 3.65
C LYS A 175 -11.22 -18.14 2.64
N ASN A 176 -10.99 -17.49 1.51
CA ASN A 176 -12.01 -17.24 0.49
C ASN A 176 -13.31 -16.65 1.11
N GLY A 177 -13.16 -15.74 2.08
CA GLY A 177 -14.26 -15.10 2.80
C GLY A 177 -14.93 -15.94 3.90
N VAL A 178 -14.55 -17.21 4.07
CA VAL A 178 -15.11 -18.09 5.11
C VAL A 178 -14.21 -18.10 6.34
N TYR A 179 -14.80 -17.97 7.53
CA TYR A 179 -14.09 -18.10 8.80
C TYR A 179 -13.29 -19.41 8.85
N ARG A 180 -12.03 -19.33 9.29
CA ARG A 180 -11.16 -20.49 9.47
C ARG A 180 -10.82 -20.72 10.93
N ASP A 181 -10.17 -19.76 11.56
CA ASP A 181 -9.64 -19.93 12.91
C ASP A 181 -9.50 -18.60 13.64
N THR A 182 -9.39 -18.66 14.96
CA THR A 182 -9.07 -17.55 15.84
C THR A 182 -7.90 -17.94 16.72
N LEU A 183 -6.84 -17.15 16.68
CA LEU A 183 -5.66 -17.33 17.51
C LEU A 183 -5.53 -16.16 18.50
N ASP A 184 -5.68 -16.47 19.78
CA ASP A 184 -5.39 -15.54 20.86
C ASP A 184 -3.86 -15.41 21.04
N PHE A 185 -3.38 -14.21 21.30
CA PHE A 185 -1.97 -13.95 21.53
C PHE A 185 -1.73 -12.93 22.63
N ILE A 186 -0.56 -13.05 23.27
CA ILE A 186 -0.05 -12.10 24.26
C ILE A 186 1.40 -11.78 23.88
N ILE A 187 1.70 -10.50 23.63
CA ILE A 187 3.06 -10.04 23.33
C ILE A 187 3.53 -9.15 24.48
N ASN A 188 4.62 -9.56 25.13
CA ASN A 188 5.29 -8.78 26.16
C ASN A 188 6.34 -7.89 25.50
N PRO A 189 6.25 -6.55 25.61
CA PRO A 189 7.10 -5.64 24.86
C PRO A 189 8.49 -5.42 25.48
N THR A 190 8.89 -6.24 26.46
CA THR A 190 10.22 -6.13 27.05
C THR A 190 11.27 -6.69 26.11
N ILE A 191 12.48 -6.13 26.19
CA ILE A 191 13.66 -6.67 25.50
C ILE A 191 13.83 -8.16 25.89
N ASP A 192 14.31 -8.97 24.94
CA ASP A 192 14.54 -10.42 25.03
C ASP A 192 13.29 -11.32 25.03
N ASN A 193 12.08 -10.76 24.86
CA ASN A 193 10.90 -11.58 24.60
C ASN A 193 10.71 -11.91 23.11
N THR A 194 10.17 -13.10 22.84
CA THR A 194 9.84 -13.54 21.49
C THR A 194 8.74 -12.67 20.89
N GLN A 195 8.93 -12.21 19.65
CA GLN A 195 7.90 -11.50 18.90
C GLN A 195 6.89 -12.49 18.30
N ALA A 196 5.64 -12.07 18.17
CA ALA A 196 4.66 -12.90 17.49
C ALA A 196 4.84 -12.77 15.97
N LEU A 197 5.23 -13.89 15.35
CA LEU A 197 5.18 -14.09 13.91
C LEU A 197 4.09 -15.12 13.63
N PHE A 198 3.05 -14.68 12.93
CA PHE A 198 1.99 -15.55 12.46
C PHE A 198 2.31 -16.00 11.04
N VAL A 199 2.10 -17.29 10.80
CA VAL A 199 2.35 -17.93 9.52
C VAL A 199 1.00 -18.37 8.97
N GLY A 200 0.55 -17.72 7.91
CA GLY A 200 -0.58 -18.16 7.10
C GLY A 200 -0.24 -19.46 6.38
N ASP A 201 -1.26 -20.25 6.03
CA ASP A 201 -1.07 -21.51 5.31
C ASP A 201 -0.56 -21.27 3.87
N ASP A 202 -0.03 -22.33 3.24
CA ASP A 202 0.45 -22.34 1.85
C ASP A 202 -0.68 -22.51 0.83
N SER A 203 -1.90 -22.12 1.19
CA SER A 203 -3.05 -22.74 0.56
C SER A 203 -3.49 -22.14 -0.77
N ASP A 204 -4.26 -22.96 -1.50
CA ASP A 204 -4.84 -22.63 -2.80
C ASP A 204 -5.80 -21.43 -2.82
N GLY A 205 -6.06 -20.78 -1.68
CA GLY A 205 -7.07 -19.72 -1.54
C GLY A 205 -6.52 -18.43 -0.93
N GLU A 206 -7.31 -17.37 -1.03
CA GLU A 206 -6.94 -16.06 -0.52
C GLU A 206 -7.21 -16.00 0.98
N LEU A 207 -6.21 -15.55 1.74
CA LEU A 207 -6.35 -15.33 3.17
C LEU A 207 -6.60 -13.85 3.47
N ALA A 208 -7.54 -13.63 4.38
CA ALA A 208 -7.78 -12.35 5.01
C ALA A 208 -7.71 -12.50 6.53
N PHE A 209 -7.23 -11.46 7.20
CA PHE A 209 -6.97 -11.48 8.63
C PHE A 209 -7.62 -10.27 9.29
N ASN A 210 -8.34 -10.52 10.39
CA ASN A 210 -8.78 -9.50 11.32
C ASN A 210 -7.95 -9.61 12.59
N ILE A 211 -7.22 -8.55 12.93
CA ILE A 211 -6.33 -8.54 14.08
C ILE A 211 -6.86 -7.51 15.08
N TYR A 212 -6.98 -7.92 16.34
CA TYR A 212 -7.45 -7.09 17.44
C TYR A 212 -6.38 -7.01 18.52
N GLY A 213 -6.31 -5.89 19.22
CA GLY A 213 -5.40 -5.71 20.34
C GLY A 213 -5.88 -4.70 21.38
N THR A 214 -5.51 -4.95 22.64
CA THR A 214 -5.88 -4.11 23.78
C THR A 214 -5.08 -2.80 23.87
N THR A 215 -3.89 -2.76 23.30
CA THR A 215 -2.98 -1.60 23.28
C THR A 215 -2.56 -1.28 21.84
N ALA A 216 -1.86 -0.16 21.62
CA ALA A 216 -1.41 0.23 20.30
C ALA A 216 -0.32 -0.71 19.78
N PHE A 217 -0.43 -1.12 18.52
CA PHE A 217 0.54 -2.01 17.87
C PHE A 217 0.70 -1.66 16.40
N ILE A 218 1.77 -2.15 15.78
CA ILE A 218 2.06 -2.08 14.35
C ILE A 218 1.96 -3.49 13.79
N VAL A 219 1.40 -3.61 12.60
CA VAL A 219 1.39 -4.85 11.82
C VAL A 219 2.31 -4.69 10.63
N THR A 220 3.17 -5.68 10.38
CA THR A 220 3.87 -5.84 9.11
C THR A 220 3.41 -7.16 8.51
N ALA A 221 2.94 -7.13 7.27
CA ALA A 221 2.53 -8.33 6.55
C ALA A 221 3.42 -8.53 5.33
N ALA A 222 3.81 -9.77 5.07
CA ALA A 222 4.69 -10.14 3.98
C ALA A 222 4.27 -11.46 3.32
N VAL A 223 4.54 -11.58 2.04
CA VAL A 223 4.41 -12.81 1.26
C VAL A 223 5.73 -12.98 0.53
N PRO A 224 6.60 -13.92 0.95
CA PRO A 224 7.91 -14.07 0.37
C PRO A 224 7.89 -14.49 -1.11
N CYS A 225 6.81 -15.16 -1.52
CA CYS A 225 6.65 -15.63 -2.89
C CYS A 225 5.19 -15.53 -3.31
N VAL A 226 4.82 -14.38 -3.87
CA VAL A 226 3.49 -14.14 -4.44
C VAL A 226 3.32 -14.94 -5.72
N ASP A 227 2.19 -15.63 -5.87
CA ASP A 227 1.81 -16.31 -7.10
C ASP A 227 1.40 -15.30 -8.17
N LEU A 228 2.36 -14.95 -9.03
CA LEU A 228 2.15 -13.98 -10.10
C LEU A 228 1.09 -14.45 -11.12
N ASN A 229 0.87 -15.76 -11.29
CA ASN A 229 -0.18 -16.27 -12.18
C ASN A 229 -1.57 -15.90 -11.63
N TYR A 230 -1.72 -16.04 -10.32
CA TYR A 230 -2.98 -15.79 -9.63
C TYR A 230 -3.29 -14.30 -9.60
N GLU A 231 -2.36 -13.47 -9.11
CA GLU A 231 -2.60 -12.04 -8.91
C GLU A 231 -2.81 -11.27 -10.23
N SER A 232 -2.13 -11.70 -11.29
CA SER A 232 -2.24 -11.00 -12.56
C SER A 232 -3.43 -11.45 -13.41
N THR A 233 -4.09 -12.56 -13.05
CA THR A 233 -5.06 -13.29 -13.92
C THR A 233 -4.47 -13.65 -15.30
N ARG A 234 -3.13 -13.66 -15.38
CA ARG A 234 -2.32 -13.60 -16.60
C ARG A 234 -1.10 -14.50 -16.43
N LYS A 235 -0.42 -14.83 -17.53
CA LYS A 235 0.82 -15.61 -17.45
C LYS A 235 1.97 -14.70 -17.01
N PRO A 236 2.89 -15.14 -16.14
CA PRO A 236 4.15 -14.43 -15.90
C PRO A 236 4.95 -14.38 -17.19
N SER A 237 5.71 -13.30 -17.39
CA SER A 237 6.41 -13.04 -18.65
C SER A 237 7.62 -13.95 -18.89
N VAL A 238 8.11 -14.60 -17.83
CA VAL A 238 9.24 -15.54 -17.88
C VAL A 238 8.83 -16.81 -17.14
N ASP A 239 8.90 -17.95 -17.83
CA ASP A 239 8.45 -19.27 -17.34
C ASP A 239 9.17 -19.76 -16.06
N MET A 240 10.21 -19.06 -15.58
CA MET A 240 11.02 -19.43 -14.41
C MET A 240 10.91 -18.48 -13.21
N LEU A 241 10.23 -17.34 -13.32
CA LEU A 241 10.06 -16.35 -12.24
C LEU A 241 8.58 -16.12 -11.99
N THR A 242 7.95 -17.05 -11.27
CA THR A 242 6.52 -17.01 -10.93
C THR A 242 6.25 -16.34 -9.58
N CYS A 243 7.26 -15.68 -9.00
CA CYS A 243 7.38 -15.41 -7.59
C CYS A 243 8.03 -14.06 -7.32
N ASP A 244 7.41 -13.26 -6.46
CA ASP A 244 8.03 -12.05 -5.91
C ASP A 244 7.81 -11.90 -4.41
N TYR A 245 8.74 -11.20 -3.77
CA TYR A 245 8.62 -10.80 -2.38
C TYR A 245 7.78 -9.54 -2.26
N VAL A 246 6.77 -9.59 -1.41
CA VAL A 246 5.91 -8.45 -1.13
C VAL A 246 5.80 -8.24 0.37
N ALA A 247 5.94 -7.00 0.85
CA ALA A 247 5.67 -6.65 2.23
C ALA A 247 5.11 -5.24 2.38
N PHE A 248 4.24 -5.04 3.36
CA PHE A 248 3.69 -3.73 3.70
C PHE A 248 3.24 -3.68 5.17
N MET A 249 3.08 -2.46 5.69
CA MET A 249 2.53 -2.23 7.03
C MET A 249 1.13 -1.62 6.89
N PRO A 250 0.01 -2.34 7.09
CA PRO A 250 -1.31 -1.74 6.98
C PRO A 250 -1.53 -0.62 8.00
N PHE A 251 -2.50 0.25 7.74
CA PHE A 251 -3.01 1.17 8.77
C PHE A 251 -4.06 0.49 9.65
N PRO A 252 -4.13 0.88 10.94
CA PRO A 252 -5.21 0.42 11.80
C PRO A 252 -6.55 0.99 11.33
N ILE A 253 -7.61 0.24 11.62
CA ILE A 253 -8.99 0.65 11.37
C ILE A 253 -9.44 1.53 12.51
N TYR A 254 -9.91 2.71 12.14
CA TYR A 254 -10.54 3.65 13.04
C TYR A 254 -12.06 3.61 12.86
N SER A 255 -12.78 3.96 13.94
CA SER A 255 -14.22 4.22 13.84
C SER A 255 -14.45 5.68 13.48
N TYR A 256 -15.21 5.89 12.42
CA TYR A 256 -15.56 7.22 11.96
C TYR A 256 -16.85 7.69 12.65
N ASP A 257 -16.84 8.92 13.16
CA ASP A 257 -17.99 9.52 13.87
C ASP A 257 -19.05 10.10 12.92
N CYS A 258 -18.75 10.12 11.61
CA CYS A 258 -19.56 10.70 10.53
C CYS A 258 -19.96 12.18 10.72
N GLN A 259 -19.46 12.86 11.74
CA GLN A 259 -19.74 14.27 12.01
C GLN A 259 -18.63 15.18 11.49
N SER A 260 -17.41 14.66 11.39
CA SER A 260 -16.22 15.48 11.17
C SER A 260 -15.81 15.65 9.71
N THR A 261 -16.31 14.83 8.78
CA THR A 261 -15.84 14.83 7.38
C THR A 261 -16.87 14.36 6.38
N LEU A 262 -17.91 15.16 6.22
CA LEU A 262 -18.65 15.25 4.96
C LEU A 262 -18.83 16.72 4.60
N SER A 263 -17.75 17.38 4.21
CA SER A 263 -17.83 18.56 3.34
C SER A 263 -18.21 18.20 1.89
N GLY A 264 -18.63 16.95 1.63
CA GLY A 264 -19.43 16.59 0.47
C GLY A 264 -19.02 15.33 -0.30
N LEU A 265 -17.76 14.85 -0.20
CA LEU A 265 -17.25 13.80 -1.10
C LEU A 265 -16.76 12.50 -0.44
N GLY A 266 -16.80 12.38 0.89
CA GLY A 266 -16.38 11.15 1.59
C GLY A 266 -14.86 10.88 1.57
N GLU A 267 -14.49 9.63 1.86
CA GLU A 267 -13.12 9.14 1.83
C GLU A 267 -12.69 8.87 0.38
N ILE A 268 -11.91 9.77 -0.22
CA ILE A 268 -11.36 9.56 -1.58
C ILE A 268 -9.96 8.96 -1.46
N LYS A 269 -9.71 7.86 -2.19
CA LYS A 269 -8.38 7.28 -2.44
C LYS A 269 -8.05 7.38 -3.92
N LEU A 270 -6.81 7.73 -4.26
CA LEU A 270 -6.39 7.94 -5.65
C LEU A 270 -5.26 6.98 -6.02
N LEU A 271 -5.43 6.34 -7.17
CA LEU A 271 -4.48 5.41 -7.76
C LEU A 271 -4.46 5.58 -9.27
N GLY A 272 -3.28 5.49 -9.86
CA GLY A 272 -3.06 5.39 -11.29
C GLY A 272 -2.93 3.95 -11.74
N GLY A 273 -3.45 3.64 -12.92
CA GLY A 273 -3.43 2.27 -13.47
C GLY A 273 -2.08 1.80 -14.00
N GLN A 274 -1.11 2.68 -14.27
CA GLN A 274 0.11 2.31 -15.00
C GLN A 274 0.95 1.23 -14.30
N PHE A 275 0.97 1.23 -12.96
CA PHE A 275 1.70 0.26 -12.17
C PHE A 275 0.80 -0.47 -11.17
N THR A 276 -0.53 -0.40 -11.32
CA THR A 276 -1.48 -1.01 -10.38
C THR A 276 -2.15 -2.20 -11.04
N ASN A 277 -1.96 -3.39 -10.48
CA ASN A 277 -2.54 -4.65 -10.98
C ASN A 277 -3.82 -5.02 -10.21
N VAL A 278 -3.75 -4.98 -8.87
CA VAL A 278 -4.87 -5.37 -7.97
C VAL A 278 -5.01 -4.35 -6.85
N VAL A 279 -6.24 -4.11 -6.39
CA VAL A 279 -6.52 -3.27 -5.23
C VAL A 279 -7.31 -4.09 -4.21
N TYR A 280 -6.81 -4.14 -2.99
CA TYR A 280 -7.49 -4.72 -1.83
C TYR A 280 -8.11 -3.62 -1.01
N GLU A 281 -9.44 -3.59 -0.93
CA GLU A 281 -10.17 -2.66 -0.07
C GLU A 281 -10.70 -3.35 1.18
N THR A 282 -10.54 -2.66 2.31
CA THR A 282 -11.02 -3.10 3.62
C THR A 282 -12.13 -2.15 4.02
N ALA A 283 -13.32 -2.67 4.31
CA ALA A 283 -14.41 -1.85 4.79
C ALA A 283 -14.02 -1.21 6.14
N GLY A 284 -14.14 0.12 6.24
CA GLY A 284 -14.09 0.81 7.53
C GLY A 284 -15.26 0.36 8.42
N VAL A 285 -15.09 0.44 9.74
CA VAL A 285 -16.23 0.27 10.66
C VAL A 285 -16.99 1.59 10.70
N MET A 286 -18.14 1.66 10.03
CA MET A 286 -19.06 2.77 10.14
C MET A 286 -20.10 2.49 11.21
N LEU A 287 -20.22 3.37 12.20
CA LEU A 287 -21.24 3.29 13.26
C LEU A 287 -22.51 4.07 12.90
N CYS A 288 -22.57 4.60 11.70
CA CYS A 288 -23.62 5.49 11.22
C CYS A 288 -24.58 4.66 10.38
N GLY A 289 -25.89 4.80 10.59
CA GLY A 289 -26.93 3.94 10.03
C GLY A 289 -27.12 3.97 8.51
N ASN A 290 -26.06 4.19 7.71
CA ASN A 290 -26.06 4.20 6.25
C ASN A 290 -24.88 3.37 5.71
N ASP A 291 -25.02 2.89 4.47
CA ASP A 291 -24.03 2.07 3.75
C ASP A 291 -22.74 2.85 3.39
N LEU A 292 -21.60 2.15 3.36
CA LEU A 292 -20.34 2.68 2.84
C LEU A 292 -20.43 2.74 1.31
N LEU A 293 -20.46 3.94 0.74
CA LEU A 293 -20.33 4.13 -0.70
C LEU A 293 -18.86 3.97 -1.09
N VAL A 294 -18.56 2.88 -1.80
CA VAL A 294 -17.25 2.62 -2.40
C VAL A 294 -17.42 2.71 -3.92
N ASP A 295 -16.85 3.76 -4.51
CA ASP A 295 -16.85 3.94 -5.97
C ASP A 295 -15.46 3.64 -6.55
N PHE A 296 -15.38 2.62 -7.41
CA PHE A 296 -14.15 2.28 -8.14
C PHE A 296 -14.13 2.89 -9.54
N TYR A 297 -13.12 3.70 -9.83
CA TYR A 297 -12.89 4.25 -11.17
C TYR A 297 -11.65 3.59 -11.78
N ILE A 298 -11.86 2.57 -12.60
CA ILE A 298 -10.81 1.89 -13.36
C ILE A 298 -10.98 2.27 -14.83
N LYS A 299 -9.93 2.78 -15.46
CA LYS A 299 -9.94 3.03 -16.90
C LYS A 299 -9.74 1.70 -17.63
N THR A 300 -10.72 1.32 -18.46
CA THR A 300 -10.55 0.37 -19.58
C THR A 300 -9.70 0.97 -20.69
#